data_AF-A0A8S2RUB1-F1
#
_entry.id   AF-A0A8S2RUB1-F1
#
_cell.length_a   1.000
_cell.length_b   1.000
_cell.length_c   1.000
_cell.angle_alpha   90.00
_cell.angle_beta   90.00
_cell.angle_gamma   90.00
#
_symmetry.space_group_name_H-M   'P 1'
#
loop_
_entity.id
_entity.type
_entity.pdbx_description
1 polymer ?
#
loop_
_entity_poly.entity_id
_entity_poly.type
_entity_poly.pdbx_seq_one_letter_code
_entity_poly.pdbx_strand_id
1 'polypeptide(L)'
;MLDIWHDEVAQVDIRGTDSSEGILVEREYSTQELNDCEHIIQQLASDRRSNGRLGMYGISWSGFNTLMMGTLRRPRALKALFAAHATDDLYKSDIHYP
;
A
#
# COMPACT_ATOMS: atom_id res chain seq x y z
N MET A 1 -2.25 12.76 1.13
CA MET A 1 -2.92 11.48 0.89
C MET A 1 -4.35 11.62 1.33
N LEU A 2 -5.26 11.56 0.35
CA LEU A 2 -6.70 11.56 0.55
C LEU A 2 -7.16 10.11 0.37
N ASP A 3 -7.64 9.48 1.44
CA ASP A 3 -8.24 8.16 1.37
C ASP A 3 -9.74 8.32 1.09
N ILE A 4 -10.19 7.92 -0.10
CA ILE A 4 -11.63 7.93 -0.42
C ILE A 4 -12.22 6.63 0.11
N TRP A 5 -13.01 6.73 1.17
CA TRP A 5 -13.78 5.61 1.71
C TRP A 5 -15.11 5.45 0.97
N HIS A 6 -15.31 4.32 0.29
CA HIS A 6 -16.62 3.86 -0.19
C HIS A 6 -16.85 2.45 0.34
N ASP A 7 -17.96 2.23 1.03
CA ASP A 7 -18.41 0.88 1.46
C ASP A 7 -17.31 0.01 2.09
N GLU A 8 -16.65 0.52 3.14
CA GLU A 8 -15.56 -0.12 3.90
C GLU A 8 -14.21 -0.28 3.17
N VAL A 9 -14.12 0.14 1.90
CA VAL A 9 -12.90 0.11 1.10
C VAL A 9 -12.31 1.51 0.99
N ALA A 10 -10.99 1.60 1.14
CA ALA A 10 -10.22 2.81 0.88
C ALA A 10 -9.34 2.61 -0.36
N GLN A 11 -9.46 3.51 -1.33
CA GLN A 11 -8.50 3.66 -2.42
C GLN A 11 -7.56 4.82 -2.08
N VAL A 12 -6.28 4.62 -2.35
CA VAL A 12 -5.20 5.54 -1.99
C VAL A 12 -4.43 5.94 -3.22
N ASP A 13 -4.30 7.25 -3.44
CA ASP A 13 -3.40 7.79 -4.46
C ASP A 13 -2.00 7.98 -3.89
N ILE A 14 -0.97 7.56 -4.65
CA ILE A 14 0.43 7.75 -4.29
C ILE A 14 0.69 9.25 -4.09
N ARG A 15 1.55 9.60 -3.13
CA ARG A 15 2.00 10.98 -2.90
C ARG A 15 2.41 11.65 -4.22
N GLY A 16 1.87 12.85 -4.48
CA GLY A 16 2.15 13.62 -5.70
C GLY A 16 1.45 13.09 -6.96
N THR A 17 0.45 12.21 -6.82
CA THR A 17 -0.38 11.71 -7.92
C THR A 17 -1.86 11.96 -7.65
N ASP A 18 -2.63 12.16 -8.72
CA ASP A 18 -4.08 12.39 -8.69
C ASP A 18 -4.50 13.39 -7.60
N SER A 19 -5.27 12.95 -6.59
CA SER A 19 -5.76 13.82 -5.52
C SER A 19 -4.77 13.99 -4.36
N SER A 20 -3.68 13.23 -4.34
CA SER A 20 -2.66 13.26 -3.30
C SER A 20 -1.64 14.39 -3.52
N GLU A 21 -1.63 15.34 -2.59
CA GLU A 21 -0.60 16.39 -2.52
C GLU A 21 0.83 15.83 -2.31
N GLY A 22 1.83 16.70 -2.48
CA GLY A 22 3.24 16.42 -2.21
C GLY A 22 4.08 16.23 -3.48
N ILE A 23 5.32 15.78 -3.28
CA ILE A 23 6.24 15.48 -4.38
C ILE A 23 6.16 13.99 -4.68
N LEU A 24 6.08 13.66 -5.97
CA LEU A 24 6.11 12.28 -6.46
C LEU A 24 7.34 11.55 -5.92
N VAL A 25 7.15 10.30 -5.50
CA VAL A 25 8.23 9.45 -5.01
C VAL A 25 9.30 9.21 -6.09
N GLU A 26 10.55 9.09 -5.66
CA GLU A 26 11.71 9.03 -6.56
C GLU A 26 11.74 7.77 -7.46
N ARG A 27 11.13 6.68 -7.00
CA ARG A 27 11.01 5.40 -7.71
C ARG A 27 9.86 4.58 -7.13
N GLU A 28 9.48 3.55 -7.86
CA GLU A 28 8.49 2.56 -7.44
C GLU A 28 8.93 1.87 -6.13
N TYR A 29 7.97 1.63 -5.24
CA TYR A 29 8.16 0.90 -3.98
C TYR A 29 9.22 1.53 -3.07
N SER A 30 9.42 2.84 -3.20
CA SER A 30 10.41 3.57 -2.40
C SER A 30 10.14 3.47 -0.90
N THR A 31 11.17 3.72 -0.10
CA THR A 31 11.01 3.82 1.36
C THR A 31 9.91 4.81 1.75
N GLN A 32 9.79 5.92 1.01
CA GLN A 32 8.75 6.92 1.26
C GLN A 32 7.35 6.37 0.97
N GLU A 33 7.16 5.68 -0.15
CA GLU A 33 5.88 5.06 -0.50
C GLU A 33 5.46 4.00 0.55
N LEU A 34 6.41 3.18 1.00
CA LEU A 34 6.13 2.19 2.05
C LEU A 34 5.79 2.85 3.40
N ASN A 35 6.47 3.94 3.77
CA ASN A 35 6.15 4.71 4.97
C ASN A 35 4.75 5.34 4.89
N ASP A 36 4.40 5.82 3.70
CA ASP A 36 3.08 6.37 3.40
C ASP A 36 1.98 5.30 3.55
N CYS A 37 2.21 4.09 3.03
CA CYS A 37 1.31 2.95 3.26
C CYS A 37 1.13 2.62 4.75
N GLU A 38 2.21 2.55 5.54
CA GLU A 38 2.14 2.28 6.99
C GLU A 38 1.34 3.36 7.72
N HIS A 39 1.54 4.62 7.36
CA HIS A 39 0.82 5.76 7.93
C HIS A 39 -0.68 5.64 7.69
N ILE A 40 -1.08 5.36 6.45
CA ILE A 40 -2.49 5.17 6.08
C ILE A 40 -3.08 3.97 6.80
N ILE A 41 -2.41 2.82 6.80
CA ILE A 41 -2.89 1.62 7.53
C ILE A 41 -3.16 1.95 9.00
N GLN A 42 -2.29 2.75 9.63
CA GLN A 42 -2.51 3.18 11.02
C GLN A 42 -3.70 4.13 11.16
N GLN A 43 -3.86 5.09 10.24
CA GLN A 43 -5.00 6.02 10.23
C GLN A 43 -6.33 5.27 10.02
N LEU A 44 -6.41 4.42 9.00
CA LEU A 44 -7.59 3.62 8.69
C LEU A 44 -7.94 2.66 9.83
N ALA A 45 -6.95 2.07 10.50
CA ALA A 45 -7.18 1.18 11.65
C ALA A 45 -7.69 1.94 12.89
N SER A 46 -7.43 3.24 12.98
CA SER A 46 -7.81 4.09 14.11
C SER A 46 -9.11 4.87 13.86
N ASP A 47 -9.64 4.86 12.64
CA ASP A 47 -10.91 5.49 12.30
C ASP A 47 -12.05 4.82 13.09
N ARG A 48 -12.98 5.62 13.62
CA ARG A 48 -14.15 5.15 14.38
C ARG A 48 -15.06 4.18 13.62
N ARG A 49 -14.98 4.18 12.28
CA ARG A 49 -15.74 3.29 11.39
C ARG A 49 -15.05 1.93 11.22
N SER A 50 -13.77 1.84 11.58
CA SER A 50 -12.97 0.63 11.47
C SER A 50 -13.04 -0.22 12.73
N ASN A 51 -13.02 -1.55 12.56
CA ASN A 51 -12.87 -2.49 13.67
C ASN A 51 -11.40 -2.75 14.06
N GLY A 52 -10.47 -1.98 13.49
CA GLY A 52 -9.03 -2.06 13.73
C GLY A 52 -8.31 -3.21 13.02
N ARG A 53 -9.01 -3.99 12.19
CA ARG A 53 -8.44 -5.10 11.40
C ARG A 53 -8.60 -4.79 9.92
N LEU A 54 -7.49 -4.62 9.23
CA LEU A 54 -7.48 -4.29 7.80
C LEU A 54 -7.02 -5.47 6.96
N GLY A 55 -7.59 -5.57 5.77
CA GLY A 55 -7.03 -6.33 4.66
C GLY A 55 -6.43 -5.37 3.64
N MET A 56 -5.39 -5.80 2.92
CA MET A 56 -4.85 -5.08 1.78
C MET A 56 -4.88 -5.99 0.56
N TYR A 57 -5.33 -5.47 -0.57
CA TYR A 57 -5.36 -6.21 -1.82
C TYR A 57 -4.94 -5.34 -3.00
N GLY A 58 -4.37 -5.98 -4.03
CA GLY A 58 -3.90 -5.26 -5.21
C GLY A 58 -3.40 -6.16 -6.33
N ILE A 59 -3.27 -5.57 -7.51
CA ILE A 59 -2.74 -6.19 -8.73
C ILE A 59 -1.54 -5.39 -9.20
N SER A 60 -0.48 -6.05 -9.68
CA SER A 60 0.73 -5.39 -10.18
C SER A 60 1.29 -4.47 -9.09
N TRP A 61 1.53 -3.18 -9.34
CA TRP A 61 2.07 -2.21 -8.39
C TRP A 61 1.47 -2.32 -6.97
N SER A 62 0.14 -2.29 -6.85
CA SER A 62 -0.52 -2.39 -5.53
C SER A 62 -0.41 -3.79 -4.92
N GLY A 63 -0.21 -4.82 -5.76
CA GLY A 63 0.17 -6.16 -5.32
C GLY A 63 1.58 -6.21 -4.73
N PHE A 64 2.55 -5.51 -5.32
CA PHE A 64 3.90 -5.36 -4.75
C PHE A 64 3.86 -4.63 -3.41
N ASN A 65 3.11 -3.51 -3.31
CA ASN A 65 2.91 -2.85 -2.02
C ASN A 65 2.27 -3.79 -1.00
N THR A 66 1.27 -4.58 -1.40
CA THR A 66 0.61 -5.57 -0.52
C THR A 66 1.60 -6.59 0.02
N LEU A 67 2.46 -7.16 -0.84
CA LEU A 67 3.50 -8.09 -0.42
C LEU A 67 4.50 -7.42 0.53
N MET A 68 5.02 -6.24 0.20
CA MET A 68 6.00 -5.54 1.02
C MET A 68 5.43 -5.10 2.38
N MET A 69 4.17 -4.68 2.43
CA MET A 69 3.49 -4.44 3.71
C MET A 69 3.38 -5.72 4.53
N GLY A 70 3.10 -6.85 3.88
CA GLY A 70 2.96 -8.16 4.51
C GLY A 70 4.25 -8.82 5.00
N THR A 71 5.34 -8.66 4.27
CA THR A 71 6.60 -9.39 4.51
C THR A 71 7.66 -8.52 5.16
N LEU A 72 7.79 -7.25 4.75
CA LEU A 72 8.82 -6.34 5.21
C LEU A 72 8.34 -5.47 6.38
N ARG A 73 7.23 -4.74 6.22
CA ARG A 73 6.78 -3.75 7.22
C ARG A 73 5.95 -4.35 8.36
N ARG A 74 5.05 -5.28 8.03
CA ARG A 74 4.24 -6.07 8.97
C ARG A 74 3.45 -5.22 9.99
N PRO A 75 2.71 -4.19 9.56
CA PRO A 75 1.94 -3.35 10.47
C PRO A 75 0.90 -4.19 11.22
N ARG A 76 0.76 -3.96 12.54
CA ARG A 76 -0.08 -4.80 13.42
C ARG A 76 -1.55 -4.84 13.03
N ALA A 77 -2.09 -3.82 12.35
CA ALA A 77 -3.49 -3.76 11.95
C ALA A 77 -3.80 -4.67 10.75
N LEU A 78 -2.79 -5.07 9.98
CA LEU A 78 -2.96 -5.84 8.74
C LEU A 78 -3.12 -7.33 9.06
N LYS A 79 -4.27 -7.90 8.70
CA LYS A 79 -4.67 -9.28 9.05
C LYS A 79 -4.86 -10.19 7.86
N ALA A 80 -5.03 -9.63 6.67
CA ALA A 80 -5.18 -10.38 5.43
C ALA A 80 -4.51 -9.64 4.28
N LEU A 81 -4.00 -10.42 3.32
CA LEU A 81 -3.32 -9.92 2.13
C LEU A 81 -3.85 -10.68 0.91
N PHE A 82 -4.10 -9.96 -0.17
CA PHE A 82 -4.34 -10.54 -1.48
C PHE A 82 -3.51 -9.81 -2.53
N ALA A 83 -2.37 -10.37 -2.89
CA ALA A 83 -1.49 -9.82 -3.92
C ALA A 83 -1.59 -10.67 -5.18
N ALA A 84 -1.98 -10.05 -6.29
CA ALA A 84 -2.06 -10.69 -7.59
C ALA A 84 -1.05 -10.07 -8.56
N HIS A 85 -0.44 -10.90 -9.41
CA HIS A 85 0.57 -10.48 -10.40
C HIS A 85 1.68 -9.60 -9.79
N ALA A 86 2.19 -10.02 -8.62
CA ALA A 86 3.25 -9.35 -7.89
C ALA A 86 4.26 -10.39 -7.39
N THR A 87 5.46 -9.91 -7.03
CA THR A 87 6.57 -10.74 -6.54
C THR A 87 7.28 -10.01 -5.39
N ASP A 88 7.90 -10.77 -4.48
CA ASP A 88 8.84 -10.27 -3.49
C ASP A 88 10.29 -10.27 -4.00
N ASP A 89 10.56 -10.92 -5.13
CA ASP A 89 11.83 -10.86 -5.86
C ASP A 89 11.75 -9.83 -7.00
N LEU A 90 12.00 -8.57 -6.66
CA LEU A 90 12.01 -7.46 -7.62
C LEU A 90 13.11 -7.62 -8.69
N TYR A 91 14.22 -8.27 -8.35
CA TYR A 91 15.34 -8.39 -9.30
C TYR A 91 15.04 -9.40 -10.40
N LYS A 92 14.39 -10.52 -10.10
CA LYS A 92 14.15 -11.57 -11.10
C LYS A 92 12.82 -11.48 -11.83
N SER A 93 11.86 -10.73 -11.31
CA SER A 93 10.48 -10.87 -11.74
C SER A 93 9.72 -9.55 -11.86
N ASP A 94 10.38 -8.42 -11.60
CA ASP A 94 9.88 -7.10 -11.99
C ASP A 94 10.42 -6.70 -13.37
N ILE A 95 9.71 -5.82 -14.08
CA ILE A 95 10.00 -5.45 -15.48
C ILE A 95 11.29 -4.64 -15.68
N HIS A 96 11.99 -4.35 -14.59
CA HIS A 96 13.13 -3.43 -14.55
C HIS A 96 14.48 -4.11 -14.82
N TYR A 97 14.57 -5.43 -14.68
CA TYR A 97 15.81 -6.18 -14.79
C TYR A 97 15.68 -7.33 -15.80
N PRO A 98 16.64 -7.47 -16.74
CA PRO A 98 16.62 -8.53 -17.75
C PRO A 98 16.98 -9.92 -17.20
#